data_AF-A0A3P7F7G6-F1
#
_entry.id   AF-A0A3P7F7G6-F1
#
_cell.length_a   1.000
_cell.length_b   1.000
_cell.length_c   1.000
_cell.angle_alpha   90.00
_cell.angle_beta   90.00
_cell.angle_gamma   90.00
#
_symmetry.space_group_name_H-M   'P 1'
#
loop_
_entity.id
_entity.type
_entity.pdbx_description
1 polymer ?
#
loop_
_entity_poly.entity_id
_entity_poly.type
_entity_poly.pdbx_seq_one_letter_code
_entity_poly.pdbx_strand_id
1 'polypeptide(L)'
;MFQEPSRDFSEQYQNDLLDRTHTAFDILRINKTIAGEMIWNFADFMTAQDVTRAVGNHKGVLTRTRQTKMAAYTLKRRYEKLSLEEQLSVFKTTTPSSVSSSYRDLIIPSKATSQEITDTDSYALTDVT
;
A
#
# COMPACT_ATOMS: atom_id res chain seq x y z
N MET A 1 -16.12 -15.14 -9.83
CA MET A 1 -16.51 -13.75 -9.54
C MET A 1 -16.09 -12.92 -10.74
N PHE A 2 -17.04 -12.28 -11.45
CA PHE A 2 -16.70 -11.33 -12.49
C PHE A 2 -16.38 -9.99 -11.81
N GLN A 3 -15.14 -9.53 -11.93
CA GLN A 3 -14.76 -8.20 -11.45
C GLN A 3 -15.24 -7.18 -12.49
N GLU A 4 -16.05 -6.21 -12.07
CA GLU A 4 -16.48 -5.14 -12.96
C GLU A 4 -15.28 -4.29 -13.43
N PRO A 5 -15.30 -3.80 -14.68
CA PRO A 5 -14.22 -2.95 -15.20
C PRO A 5 -14.17 -1.60 -14.47
N SER A 6 -12.99 -0.98 -14.49
CA SER A 6 -12.74 0.36 -13.96
C SER A 6 -13.54 1.42 -14.73
N ARG A 7 -14.32 2.24 -14.01
CA ARG A 7 -15.09 3.35 -14.57
C ARG A 7 -15.21 4.46 -13.54
N ASP A 8 -15.33 5.70 -14.01
CA ASP A 8 -15.57 6.86 -13.14
C ASP A 8 -16.62 6.56 -12.06
N PHE A 9 -16.31 6.95 -10.82
CA PHE A 9 -17.08 6.70 -9.60
C PHE A 9 -17.13 5.25 -9.09
N SER A 10 -16.48 4.28 -9.74
CA SER A 10 -16.33 2.92 -9.21
C SER A 10 -15.16 2.82 -8.23
N GLU A 11 -15.21 1.82 -7.33
CA GLU A 11 -14.07 1.54 -6.43
C GLU A 11 -12.83 1.09 -7.20
N GLN A 12 -13.00 0.39 -8.33
CA GLN A 12 -11.89 -0.03 -9.20
C GLN A 12 -11.15 1.18 -9.74
N TYR A 13 -11.89 2.20 -10.17
CA TYR A 13 -11.29 3.44 -10.66
C TYR A 13 -10.55 4.21 -9.57
N GLN A 14 -11.13 4.29 -8.36
CA GLN A 14 -10.42 4.88 -7.22
C GLN A 14 -9.10 4.14 -6.95
N ASN A 15 -9.11 2.81 -7.04
CA ASN A 15 -7.92 1.99 -6.81
C ASN A 15 -6.86 2.18 -7.92
N ASP A 16 -7.26 2.12 -9.18
CA ASP A 16 -6.35 2.34 -10.32
C ASP A 16 -5.72 3.74 -10.30
N LEU A 17 -6.52 4.74 -9.91
CA LEU A 17 -6.05 6.12 -9.75
C LEU A 17 -4.99 6.20 -8.64
N LEU A 18 -5.23 5.54 -7.50
CA LEU A 18 -4.27 5.49 -6.40
C LEU A 18 -2.96 4.82 -6.83
N ASP A 19 -3.03 3.66 -7.50
CA ASP A 19 -1.83 2.92 -7.92
C ASP A 19 -0.96 3.73 -8.89
N ARG A 20 -1.58 4.43 -9.85
CA ARG A 20 -0.87 5.34 -10.76
C ARG A 20 -0.30 6.56 -10.03
N THR A 21 -1.05 7.13 -9.09
CA THR A 21 -0.61 8.28 -8.28
C THR A 21 0.59 7.90 -7.41
N HIS A 22 0.55 6.74 -6.76
CA HIS A 22 1.64 6.20 -5.96
C HIS A 22 2.93 6.03 -6.77
N THR A 23 2.82 5.56 -8.02
CA THR A 23 3.97 5.46 -8.93
C THR A 23 4.61 6.82 -9.18
N ALA A 24 3.81 7.85 -9.44
CA ALA A 24 4.31 9.22 -9.59
C ALA A 24 4.93 9.74 -8.30
N PHE A 25 4.31 9.48 -7.14
CA PHE A 25 4.84 9.89 -5.84
C PHE A 25 6.16 9.20 -5.50
N ASP A 26 6.35 7.94 -5.86
CA ASP A 26 7.63 7.24 -5.64
C ASP A 26 8.78 7.90 -6.42
N ILE A 27 8.54 8.31 -7.66
CA ILE A 27 9.52 9.09 -8.44
C ILE A 27 9.85 10.42 -7.72
N LEU A 28 8.82 11.14 -7.25
CA LEU A 28 9.01 12.42 -6.55
C LEU A 28 9.70 12.25 -5.17
N ARG A 29 9.45 11.15 -4.47
CA ARG A 29 10.10 10.80 -3.19
C ARG A 29 11.57 10.47 -3.39
N ILE A 30 11.91 9.67 -4.41
CA ILE A 30 13.31 9.35 -4.76
C ILE A 30 14.08 10.63 -5.10
N ASN A 31 13.43 11.55 -5.82
CA ASN A 31 14.01 12.86 -6.16
C ASN A 31 13.93 13.89 -5.03
N LYS A 32 13.45 13.51 -3.84
CA LYS A 32 13.30 14.37 -2.65
C LYS A 32 12.51 15.66 -2.93
N THR A 33 11.57 15.62 -3.88
CA THR A 33 10.74 16.77 -4.27
C THR A 33 9.51 16.91 -3.38
N ILE A 34 9.03 15.80 -2.81
CA ILE A 34 7.93 15.78 -1.84
C ILE A 34 8.37 15.12 -0.54
N ALA A 35 7.80 15.57 0.58
CA ALA A 35 8.06 15.01 1.90
C ALA A 35 7.10 13.88 2.28
N GLY A 36 5.94 13.80 1.64
CA GLY A 36 4.93 12.80 1.97
C GLY A 36 3.66 12.96 1.14
N GLU A 37 2.67 12.13 1.47
CA GLU A 37 1.38 12.04 0.79
C GLU A 37 0.26 11.97 1.83
N MET A 38 -0.85 12.69 1.58
CA MET A 38 -2.03 12.67 2.45
C MET A 38 -3.27 12.53 1.59
N ILE A 39 -4.04 11.47 1.82
CA ILE A 39 -5.21 11.16 1.00
C ILE A 39 -6.41 12.06 1.31
N TRP A 40 -7.12 12.47 0.27
CA TRP A 40 -8.46 13.02 0.39
C TRP A 40 -9.51 11.96 0.03
N ASN A 41 -10.37 11.49 0.93
CA ASN A 41 -10.47 11.79 2.37
C ASN A 41 -10.43 10.49 3.19
N PHE A 42 -10.28 10.59 4.50
CA PHE A 42 -10.38 9.45 5.40
C PHE A 42 -11.72 8.72 5.28
N ALA A 43 -12.84 9.44 5.27
CA ALA A 43 -14.17 8.85 5.15
C ALA A 43 -15.11 9.72 4.34
N ASP A 44 -16.13 9.11 3.74
CA ASP A 44 -17.21 9.85 3.08
C ASP A 44 -17.92 10.79 4.07
N PHE A 45 -18.27 11.98 3.60
CA PHE A 45 -18.84 13.03 4.45
C PHE A 45 -19.91 13.84 3.71
N MET A 46 -20.73 14.57 4.47
CA MET A 46 -21.85 15.34 3.91
C MET A 46 -21.41 16.69 3.38
N THR A 47 -22.01 17.09 2.26
CA THR A 47 -21.84 18.40 1.65
C THR A 47 -23.20 19.06 1.45
N ALA A 48 -23.21 20.34 1.08
CA ALA A 48 -24.39 20.95 0.50
C ALA A 48 -24.88 20.15 -0.72
N GLN A 49 -26.18 20.25 -1.02
CA GLN A 49 -26.78 19.62 -2.17
C GLN A 49 -26.24 20.23 -3.46
N ASP A 50 -25.79 19.38 -4.37
CA ASP A 50 -25.28 19.77 -5.68
C ASP A 50 -25.34 18.56 -6.64
N VAL A 51 -25.44 18.81 -7.94
CA VAL A 51 -25.51 17.77 -8.98
C VAL A 51 -24.25 16.89 -9.01
N THR A 52 -23.11 17.42 -8.54
CA THR A 52 -21.84 16.69 -8.45
C THR A 52 -21.60 16.01 -7.10
N ARG A 53 -22.60 16.05 -6.20
CA ARG A 53 -22.52 15.60 -4.80
C ARG A 53 -23.70 14.71 -4.45
N ALA A 54 -23.87 13.64 -5.22
CA ALA A 54 -24.91 12.64 -4.99
C ALA A 54 -24.81 12.09 -3.57
N VAL A 55 -25.66 12.56 -2.65
CA VAL A 55 -25.60 12.19 -1.22
C VAL A 55 -24.22 12.47 -0.59
N GLY A 56 -23.63 13.63 -0.90
CA GLY A 56 -22.38 14.10 -0.28
C GLY A 56 -21.11 13.82 -1.08
N ASN A 57 -19.99 13.70 -0.36
CA ASN A 57 -18.67 13.43 -0.93
C ASN A 57 -18.30 11.95 -0.74
N HIS A 58 -17.97 11.27 -1.84
CA HIS A 58 -17.64 9.84 -1.87
C HIS A 58 -16.17 9.53 -2.13
N LYS A 59 -15.28 10.50 -1.92
CA LYS A 59 -13.82 10.32 -2.07
C LYS A 59 -13.17 9.67 -0.85
N GLY A 60 -13.96 9.27 0.14
CA GLY A 60 -13.47 8.58 1.32
C GLY A 60 -12.82 7.25 0.95
N VAL A 61 -11.74 6.89 1.65
CA VAL A 61 -11.18 5.53 1.64
C VAL A 61 -12.02 4.58 2.50
N LEU A 62 -12.76 5.15 3.45
CA LEU A 62 -13.84 4.50 4.18
C LEU A 62 -15.20 5.09 3.78
N THR A 63 -16.25 4.29 3.94
CA THR A 63 -17.62 4.80 3.92
C THR A 63 -17.88 5.73 5.11
N ARG A 64 -18.98 6.48 5.06
CA ARG A 64 -19.42 7.29 6.20
C ARG A 64 -19.70 6.45 7.46
N THR A 65 -20.04 5.18 7.32
CA THR A 65 -20.21 4.23 8.46
C THR A 65 -18.92 3.48 8.81
N ARG A 66 -17.78 3.95 8.29
CA ARG A 66 -16.43 3.42 8.57
C ARG A 66 -16.24 1.99 8.08
N GLN A 67 -16.98 1.59 7.05
CA GLN A 67 -16.71 0.36 6.31
C GLN A 67 -15.60 0.61 5.29
N THR A 68 -14.74 -0.38 5.09
CA THR A 68 -13.58 -0.28 4.21
C THR A 68 -13.97 -0.38 2.74
N LYS A 69 -13.46 0.53 1.90
CA LYS A 69 -13.43 0.36 0.44
C LYS A 69 -12.14 -0.32 0.02
N MET A 70 -12.03 -0.75 -1.24
CA MET A 70 -10.79 -1.32 -1.79
C MET A 70 -9.56 -0.42 -1.58
N ALA A 71 -9.75 0.90 -1.74
CA ALA A 71 -8.71 1.90 -1.54
C ALA A 71 -8.04 1.83 -0.15
N ALA A 72 -8.79 1.49 0.91
CA ALA A 72 -8.24 1.37 2.26
C ALA A 72 -7.20 0.24 2.34
N TYR A 73 -7.46 -0.89 1.70
CA TYR A 73 -6.51 -2.01 1.67
C TYR A 73 -5.25 -1.68 0.87
N THR A 74 -5.40 -0.94 -0.22
CA THR A 74 -4.27 -0.49 -1.05
C THR A 74 -3.37 0.49 -0.29
N LEU A 75 -3.96 1.48 0.39
CA LEU A 75 -3.20 2.40 1.24
C LEU A 75 -2.52 1.69 2.41
N LYS A 76 -3.21 0.75 3.07
CA LYS A 76 -2.62 -0.06 4.15
C LYS A 76 -1.34 -0.77 3.67
N ARG A 77 -1.42 -1.51 2.56
CA ARG A 77 -0.26 -2.22 2.00
C ARG A 77 0.88 -1.25 1.66
N ARG A 78 0.57 -0.09 1.08
CA ARG A 78 1.58 0.93 0.75
C ARG A 78 2.26 1.47 2.00
N TYR A 79 1.52 1.94 2.99
CA TYR A 79 2.09 2.55 4.18
C TYR A 79 2.87 1.55 5.05
N GLU A 80 2.42 0.29 5.13
CA GLU A 80 3.20 -0.78 5.76
C GLU A 80 4.54 -1.00 5.04
N LYS A 81 4.53 -1.04 3.70
CA LYS A 81 5.75 -1.15 2.89
C LYS A 81 6.69 0.04 3.09
N LEU A 82 6.19 1.27 3.03
CA LEU A 82 7.01 2.47 3.21
C LEU A 82 7.63 2.54 4.61
N SER A 83 6.86 2.21 5.65
CA SER A 83 7.36 2.14 7.02
C SER A 83 8.49 1.10 7.15
N LEU A 84 8.35 -0.07 6.50
CA LEU A 84 9.39 -1.09 6.52
C LEU A 84 10.67 -0.63 5.81
N GLU A 85 10.54 0.03 4.65
CA GLU A 85 11.67 0.59 3.91
C GLU A 85 12.43 1.63 4.75
N GLU A 86 11.71 2.51 5.44
CA GLU A 86 12.28 3.50 6.35
C GLU A 86 13.04 2.83 7.50
N GLN A 87 12.45 1.82 8.16
CA GLN A 87 13.10 1.07 9.24
C GLN A 87 14.38 0.35 8.77
N LEU A 88 14.34 -0.28 7.60
CA LEU A 88 15.51 -0.95 7.00
C LEU A 88 16.62 0.05 6.64
N SER A 89 16.27 1.26 6.20
CA SER A 89 17.26 2.30 5.89
C SER A 89 18.00 2.79 7.14
N VAL A 90 17.29 2.93 8.26
CA VAL A 90 17.87 3.29 9.56
C VAL A 90 18.80 2.18 10.06
N PHE A 91 18.40 0.91 9.91
CA PHE A 91 19.24 -0.22 10.31
C PHE A 91 20.57 -0.28 9.53
N LYS A 92 20.54 -0.05 8.21
CA LYS A 92 21.76 -0.07 7.37
C LYS A 92 22.74 1.06 7.69
N THR A 93 22.23 2.19 8.17
CA THR A 93 23.05 3.37 8.50
C THR A 93 23.54 3.36 9.95
N THR A 94 22.93 2.53 10.81
CA THR A 94 23.33 2.39 12.23
C THR A 94 24.38 1.28 12.38
N THR A 95 25.54 1.63 12.94
CA THR A 95 26.64 0.69 13.20
C THR A 95 26.18 -0.45 14.14
N PRO A 96 26.58 -1.72 13.96
CA PRO A 96 26.03 -2.87 14.69
C PRO A 96 26.20 -2.85 16.22
N SER A 97 26.99 -1.92 16.78
CA SER A 97 27.31 -1.86 18.20
C SER A 97 26.25 -1.20 19.09
N SER A 98 25.18 -0.60 18.52
CA SER A 98 24.16 0.11 19.31
C SER A 98 22.74 -0.44 19.21
N VAL A 99 22.55 -1.63 18.63
CA VAL A 99 21.21 -2.23 18.51
C VAL A 99 20.77 -2.77 19.88
N SER A 100 19.89 -2.03 20.56
CA SER A 100 19.20 -2.50 21.77
C SER A 100 18.44 -3.80 21.46
N SER A 101 18.61 -4.81 22.32
CA SER A 101 17.94 -6.12 22.22
C SER A 101 16.42 -6.01 22.13
N SER A 102 15.83 -4.90 22.57
CA SER A 102 14.38 -4.66 22.61
C SER A 102 13.71 -4.55 21.24
N TYR A 103 14.46 -4.32 20.15
CA TYR A 103 13.89 -4.17 18.80
C TYR A 103 13.94 -5.46 17.97
N ARG A 104 14.59 -6.52 18.45
CA ARG A 104 14.67 -7.79 17.72
C ARG A 104 13.31 -8.47 17.56
N ASP A 105 12.45 -8.36 18.57
CA ASP A 105 11.16 -9.08 18.62
C ASP A 105 10.04 -8.39 17.84
N LEU A 106 10.22 -7.12 17.44
CA LEU A 106 9.28 -6.39 16.57
C LEU A 106 9.53 -6.65 15.07
N ILE A 107 10.66 -7.26 14.73
CA ILE A 107 11.15 -7.40 13.35
C ILE A 107 10.95 -8.84 12.81
N ILE A 108 10.59 -9.79 13.68
CA ILE A 108 10.26 -11.15 13.25
C ILE A 108 8.74 -11.24 13.05
N PRO A 109 8.22 -11.44 11.83
CA PRO A 109 6.83 -11.82 11.64
C PRO A 109 6.61 -13.10 12.45
N SER A 110 5.67 -13.07 13.39
CA SER A 110 5.43 -14.20 14.27
C SER A 110 5.21 -15.49 13.46
N LYS A 111 6.13 -16.45 13.65
CA LYS A 111 6.11 -17.84 13.19
C LYS A 111 6.03 -18.10 11.68
N ALA A 112 7.15 -18.59 11.18
CA ALA A 112 7.28 -19.64 10.18
C ALA A 112 6.00 -20.44 9.89
N THR A 113 5.53 -20.38 8.64
CA THR A 113 5.17 -21.61 7.93
C THR A 113 6.43 -22.06 7.22
N SER A 114 7.13 -23.02 7.82
CA SER A 114 8.23 -23.71 7.16
C SER A 114 7.66 -24.51 6.00
N GLN A 115 7.89 -24.07 4.78
CA GLN A 115 8.10 -24.98 3.66
C GLN A 115 9.57 -24.85 3.29
N GLU A 116 10.32 -25.91 3.56
CA GLU A 116 11.70 -26.07 3.14
C GLU A 116 11.77 -25.93 1.62
N ILE A 117 12.47 -24.91 1.12
CA ILE A 117 12.94 -24.90 -0.25
C ILE A 117 14.21 -25.75 -0.23
N THR A 118 14.07 -27.03 -0.58
CA THR A 118 15.20 -27.90 -0.85
C THR A 118 15.80 -27.54 -2.20
N ASP A 119 17.12 -27.40 -2.19
CA ASP A 119 17.99 -27.02 -3.29
C ASP A 119 18.08 -28.14 -4.35
N THR A 120 16.99 -28.42 -5.06
CA THR A 120 16.93 -29.50 -6.08
C THR A 120 16.26 -29.15 -7.41
N ASP A 121 15.74 -27.93 -7.61
CA ASP A 121 15.08 -27.56 -8.88
C ASP A 121 15.95 -26.68 -9.79
N SER A 122 17.29 -26.77 -9.64
CA SER A 122 18.18 -26.45 -10.76
C SER A 122 18.14 -27.61 -11.75
N TYR A 123 17.89 -27.29 -13.03
CA TYR A 123 17.92 -28.12 -14.25
C TYR A 123 16.55 -28.58 -14.79
N ALA A 124 16.40 -28.37 -16.12
CA ALA A 124 15.33 -28.77 -17.06
C ALA A 124 14.14 -27.78 -17.18
N LEU A 125 13.72 -27.28 -18.35
CA LEU A 125 14.02 -27.57 -19.75
C LEU A 125 13.47 -26.42 -20.64
N THR A 126 14.32 -25.97 -21.58
CA THR A 126 14.06 -25.58 -22.98
C THR A 126 12.91 -24.65 -23.40
N ASP A 127 13.35 -23.60 -24.09
CA ASP A 127 12.75 -22.98 -25.29
C ASP A 127 11.57 -23.72 -25.93
N VAL A 128 10.47 -23.00 -26.10
CA VAL A 128 9.53 -23.22 -27.20
C VAL A 128 9.18 -21.85 -27.79
N THR A 129 9.54 -21.71 -29.06
CA THR A 129 9.15 -20.71 -30.07
C THR A 129 7.71 -20.23 -29.99
#